data_AF-A0A3D4UNX3-F1
#
_entry.id   AF-A0A3D4UNX3-F1
#
_cell.length_a   1.000
_cell.length_b   1.000
_cell.length_c   1.000
_cell.angle_alpha   90.00
_cell.angle_beta   90.00
_cell.angle_gamma   90.00
#
_symmetry.space_group_name_H-M   'P 1'
#
loop_
_entity.id
_entity.type
_entity.pdbx_description
1 polymer ?
#
loop_
_entity_poly.entity_id
_entity_poly.type
_entity_poly.pdbx_seq_one_letter_code
_entity_poly.pdbx_strand_id
1 'polypeptide(L)' 'HDVTCALDNDCRVLAVATGHATRQELEDAGAHLVVDDLTNTQDLLEWIMTTPARR' A
#
# COMPACT_ATOMS: atom_id res chain seq x y z
N HIS A 1 1.14 -10.85 -5.46
CA HIS A 1 -0.17 -11.50 -5.35
C HIS A 1 -1.10 -10.69 -4.46
N ASP A 2 -0.66 -10.28 -3.26
CA ASP A 2 -1.48 -9.49 -2.32
C ASP A 2 -1.93 -8.14 -2.89
N VAL A 3 -1.04 -7.42 -3.58
CA VAL A 3 -1.36 -6.13 -4.22
C VAL A 3 -2.47 -6.29 -5.25
N THR A 4 -2.32 -7.22 -6.19
CA THR A 4 -3.31 -7.47 -7.26
C THR A 4 -4.67 -7.89 -6.69
N CYS A 5 -4.68 -8.77 -5.69
CA CYS A 5 -5.92 -9.20 -5.03
C CYS A 5 -6.66 -8.02 -4.38
N ALA A 6 -5.94 -7.11 -3.71
CA ALA A 6 -6.55 -5.94 -3.09
C ALA A 6 -7.06 -4.93 -4.15
N LEU A 7 -6.33 -4.76 -5.25
CA LEU A 7 -6.79 -3.94 -6.38
C LEU A 7 -8.07 -4.50 -7.03
N ASP A 8 -8.16 -5.82 -7.19
CA ASP A 8 -9.35 -6.51 -7.73
C ASP A 8 -10.60 -6.33 -6.83
N ASN A 9 -10.40 -6.00 -5.55
CA ASN A 9 -11.46 -5.68 -4.60
C ASN A 9 -11.70 -4.18 -4.44
N ASP A 10 -11.23 -3.35 -5.39
CA ASP A 10 -11.36 -1.89 -5.35
C ASP A 10 -10.76 -1.26 -4.07
N CYS A 11 -9.84 -1.98 -3.42
CA CYS A 11 -9.20 -1.52 -2.19
C CYS A 11 -7.95 -0.70 -2.52
N ARG A 12 -7.69 0.30 -1.67
CA ARG A 12 -6.45 1.07 -1.71
C ARG A 12 -5.34 0.24 -1.06
N VAL A 13 -4.18 0.16 -1.72
CA VAL A 13 -3.10 -0.76 -1.33
C VAL A 13 -1.90 0.02 -0.81
N LEU A 14 -1.56 -0.22 0.44
CA LEU A 14 -0.28 0.16 1.05
C LEU A 14 0.56 -1.10 1.16
N ALA A 15 1.66 -1.16 0.41
CA ALA A 15 2.57 -2.29 0.41
C ALA A 15 3.85 -1.96 1.17
N VAL A 16 4.36 -2.95 1.90
CA VAL A 16 5.56 -2.80 2.74
C VAL A 16 6.65 -3.72 2.18
N ALA A 17 7.77 -3.16 1.76
CA ALA A 17 8.90 -3.86 1.15
C ALA A 17 9.81 -4.54 2.19
N THR A 18 9.26 -4.99 3.33
CA THR A 18 9.98 -5.76 4.35
C THR A 18 9.93 -7.27 4.11
N GLY A 19 9.14 -7.72 3.13
CA GLY A 19 8.93 -9.13 2.81
C GLY A 19 9.83 -9.66 1.69
N HIS A 20 9.35 -10.68 0.98
CA HIS A 20 10.07 -11.29 -0.16
C HIS A 20 10.00 -10.47 -1.46
N ALA A 21 9.11 -9.49 -1.55
CA ALA A 21 8.96 -8.64 -2.73
C ALA A 21 9.75 -7.35 -2.55
N THR A 22 10.53 -7.01 -3.57
CA THR A 22 11.23 -5.74 -3.67
C THR A 22 10.24 -4.60 -3.85
N ARG A 23 10.68 -3.37 -3.50
CA ARG A 23 9.92 -2.14 -3.76
C ARG A 23 9.44 -2.06 -5.21
N GLN A 24 10.32 -2.34 -6.17
CA GLN A 24 10.00 -2.28 -7.60
C GLN A 24 8.88 -3.27 -7.97
N GLU A 25 8.92 -4.51 -7.46
CA GLU A 25 7.87 -5.50 -7.73
C GLU A 25 6.51 -5.09 -7.16
N LEU A 26 6.49 -4.37 -6.04
CA LEU A 26 5.26 -3.86 -5.43
C LEU A 26 4.69 -2.65 -6.19
N GLU A 27 5.57 -1.78 -6.70
CA GLU A 27 5.21 -0.65 -7.56
C GLU A 27 4.67 -1.14 -8.91
N ASP A 28 5.35 -2.10 -9.55
CA ASP A 28 4.94 -2.70 -10.82
C ASP A 28 3.60 -3.46 -10.68
N ALA A 29 3.29 -3.97 -9.50
CA ALA A 29 2.01 -4.61 -9.20
C ALA A 29 0.84 -3.61 -9.00
N GLY A 30 1.12 -2.30 -8.97
CA GLY A 30 0.11 -1.24 -8.86
C GLY A 30 -0.22 -0.81 -7.43
N ALA A 31 0.68 -1.03 -6.46
CA ALA A 31 0.47 -0.53 -5.10
C ALA A 31 0.36 1.01 -5.09
N HIS A 32 -0.55 1.55 -4.28
CA HIS A 32 -0.80 3.00 -4.23
C HIS A 32 0.24 3.74 -3.37
N LEU A 33 0.80 3.03 -2.39
CA LEU A 33 1.91 3.50 -1.58
C LEU A 33 2.82 2.32 -1.30
N VAL A 34 4.12 2.49 -1.51
CA VAL A 34 5.15 1.51 -1.17
C VAL A 34 6.12 2.12 -0.18
N VAL A 35 6.29 1.45 0.96
CA VAL A 35 7.17 1.88 2.05
C VAL A 35 8.18 0.79 2.38
N ASP A 36 9.38 1.18 2.79
CA ASP A 36 10.44 0.22 3.13
C ASP A 36 10.22 -0.41 4.51
N ASP A 37 9.54 0.29 5.40
CA ASP A 37 9.18 -0.17 6.75
C ASP A 37 8.00 0.64 7.33
N LEU A 38 7.53 0.23 8.50
CA LEU A 38 6.38 0.84 9.20
C LEU A 38 6.79 1.81 10.32
N THR A 39 8.03 2.29 10.35
CA THR A 39 8.54 3.15 11.44
C THR A 39 7.79 4.48 11.49
N ASN A 40 7.46 5.05 10.32
CA ASN A 40 6.73 6.31 10.22
C ASN A 40 5.20 6.11 10.31
N THR A 41 4.76 5.48 11.40
CA THR A 41 3.34 5.16 11.64
C THR A 41 2.41 6.36 11.53
N GLN A 42 2.87 7.57 11.89
CA GLN A 42 2.06 8.79 11.82
C GLN A 42 1.70 9.17 10.38
N ASP A 43 2.67 9.15 9.47
CA ASP A 43 2.46 9.46 8.04
C ASP A 43 1.56 8.41 7.39
N LEU A 44 1.70 7.14 7.79
CA LEU A 44 0.84 6.06 7.31
C LEU A 44 -0.60 6.21 7.80
N LEU A 45 -0.79 6.57 9.07
CA LEU A 45 -2.11 6.84 9.63
C LEU A 45 -2.78 8.03 8.93
N GLU A 46 -2.04 9.11 8.69
CA GLU A 46 -2.54 10.25 7.93
C GLU A 46 -2.94 9.82 6.51
N TRP A 47 -2.11 9.04 5.82
CA TRP A 47 -2.42 8.54 4.48
C TRP A 47 -3.66 7.63 4.45
N ILE A 48 -3.85 6.80 5.47
CA ILE A 48 -5.04 5.95 5.61
C ILE A 48 -6.28 6.83 5.85
N MET A 49 -6.22 7.78 6.79
CA MET A 49 -7.37 8.59 7.23
C MET A 49 -7.75 9.71 6.27
N THR A 50 -6.83 10.23 5.46
CA THR A 50 -7.11 11.28 4.46
C THR A 50 -7.82 10.75 3.22
N THR A 51 -8.06 9.43 3.14
CA THR A 51 -8.82 8.83 2.05
C THR A 51 -10.30 9.23 2.18
N PRO A 52 -10.91 9.89 1.18
CA PRO A 52 -12.33 10.20 1.21
C PRO A 52 -13.12 8.88 1.26
N ALA A 53 -14.04 8.76 2.22
CA ALA A 53 -15.01 7.67 2.25
C ALA A 53 -15.73 7.64 0.90
N ARG A 54 -15.49 6.57 0.11
CA ARG A 54 -16.10 6.38 -1.21
C ARG A 54 -17.62 6.43 -1.00
N ARG A 55 -18.28 7.46 -1.58
CA ARG A 55 -19.74 7.60 -1.60
C ARG A 55 -20.37 6.61 -2.57
#